data_AF-A0A955M4R2-F1
#
_entry.id   AF-A0A955M4R2-F1
#
_cell.length_a   1.000
_cell.length_b   1.000
_cell.length_c   1.000
_cell.angle_alpha   90.00
_cell.angle_beta   90.00
_cell.angle_gamma   90.00
#
_symmetry.space_group_name_H-M   'P 1'
#
loop_
_entity.id
_entity.type
_entity.pdbx_description
1 polymer ?
#
loop_
_entity_poly.entity_id
_entity_poly.type
_entity_poly.pdbx_seq_one_letter_code
_entity_poly.pdbx_strand_id
1 'polypeptide(L)'
;ALILIGAISLWFQQKLKLVILTGPIALAIILAAFHKYPFQGRTITFLIPFFVIFLTYGLKAITEKLDKPLKGWVSLITIICVVFFPVQLTARQFLEQKGPVDIRHVFEYIKGKKHRDDIFIVYQPTMAAFQYYIDQYKWKVEPLRISGELIDDQKEFDYFLSKIQGKRAWFITTHDRVHKGMNETEYIRKKFKTKAKLIDQVIIETKPYSNIYYKEKTVGTAGQLYQF
;
A
#
# COMPACT_ATOMS: atom_id res chain seq x y z
N ALA A 1 -10.66 27.03 2.95
CA ALA A 1 -11.64 28.13 3.05
C ALA A 1 -13.08 27.67 2.76
N LEU A 2 -13.40 27.19 1.55
CA LEU A 2 -14.78 26.79 1.18
C LEU A 2 -15.45 25.81 2.15
N ILE A 3 -14.73 24.77 2.57
CA ILE A 3 -15.24 23.78 3.53
C ILE A 3 -15.63 24.45 4.87
N LEU A 4 -14.82 25.38 5.37
CA LEU A 4 -15.12 26.11 6.61
C LEU A 4 -16.34 27.01 6.44
N ILE A 5 -16.40 27.76 5.33
CA ILE A 5 -17.55 28.61 5.00
C ILE A 5 -18.83 27.76 4.91
N GLY A 6 -18.74 26.56 4.32
CA GLY A 6 -19.86 25.62 4.23
C GLY A 6 -20.30 25.08 5.58
N ALA A 7 -19.38 24.71 6.45
CA ALA A 7 -19.69 24.29 7.81
C ALA A 7 -20.36 25.41 8.62
N ILE A 8 -19.84 26.64 8.53
CA ILE A 8 -20.41 27.83 9.18
C ILE A 8 -21.80 28.15 8.61
N SER A 9 -21.96 28.12 7.30
CA SER A 9 -23.26 28.31 6.64
C SER A 9 -24.29 27.28 7.11
N LEU A 10 -23.90 26.00 7.17
CA LEU A 10 -24.76 24.92 7.64
C LEU A 10 -25.12 25.06 9.12
N TRP A 11 -24.21 25.57 9.96
CA TRP A 11 -24.50 25.87 11.36
C TRP A 11 -25.61 26.91 11.53
N PHE A 12 -25.60 27.98 10.75
CA PHE A 12 -26.61 29.03 10.84
C PHE A 12 -27.95 28.62 10.21
N GLN A 13 -27.93 27.78 9.17
CA GLN A 13 -29.14 27.38 8.47
C GLN A 13 -29.81 26.15 9.11
N GLN A 14 -29.04 25.09 9.42
CA GLN A 14 -29.57 23.76 9.71
C GLN A 14 -28.67 22.98 10.69
N LYS A 15 -28.61 23.43 11.96
CA LYS A 15 -27.78 22.85 13.04
C LYS A 15 -27.88 21.33 13.15
N LEU A 16 -29.10 20.79 13.11
CA LEU A 16 -29.33 19.34 13.23
C LEU A 16 -28.63 18.56 12.11
N LYS A 17 -28.69 19.06 10.85
CA LYS A 17 -28.00 18.43 9.73
C LYS A 17 -26.49 18.47 9.91
N LEU A 18 -25.93 19.58 10.41
CA LEU A 18 -24.50 19.64 10.72
C LEU A 18 -24.12 18.58 11.75
N VAL A 19 -24.85 18.47 12.87
CA VAL A 19 -24.57 17.50 13.93
C VAL A 19 -24.63 16.06 13.41
N ILE A 20 -25.63 15.73 12.59
CA ILE A 20 -25.74 14.40 11.96
C ILE A 20 -24.54 14.14 11.03
N LEU A 21 -24.09 15.16 10.28
CA LEU A 21 -22.99 15.03 9.35
C LEU A 21 -21.63 14.94 10.05
N THR A 22 -21.39 15.74 11.09
CA THR A 22 -20.11 15.79 11.80
C THR A 22 -20.01 14.80 12.95
N GLY A 23 -21.13 14.28 13.44
CA GLY A 23 -21.19 13.33 14.55
C GLY A 23 -20.30 12.09 14.33
N PRO A 24 -20.42 11.38 13.20
CA PRO A 24 -19.56 10.24 12.89
C PRO A 24 -18.08 10.61 12.81
N ILE A 25 -17.75 11.80 12.29
CA ILE A 25 -16.37 12.30 12.19
C ILE A 25 -15.81 12.57 13.58
N ALA A 26 -16.56 13.29 14.42
CA ALA A 26 -16.17 13.59 15.80
C ALA A 26 -15.96 12.30 16.61
N LEU A 27 -16.87 11.33 16.46
CA LEU A 27 -16.74 10.03 17.12
C LEU A 27 -15.50 9.27 16.62
N ALA A 28 -15.23 9.27 15.32
CA ALA A 28 -14.04 8.64 14.76
C ALA A 28 -12.75 9.28 15.27
N ILE A 29 -12.71 10.60 15.41
CA ILE A 29 -11.57 11.34 15.98
C ILE A 29 -11.39 10.99 17.47
N ILE A 30 -12.48 10.93 18.24
CA ILE A 30 -12.43 10.54 19.66
C ILE A 30 -11.89 9.11 19.79
N LEU A 31 -12.42 8.15 19.02
CA LEU A 31 -11.95 6.77 19.03
C LEU A 31 -10.48 6.66 18.58
N ALA A 32 -10.05 7.51 17.66
CA ALA A 32 -8.66 7.58 17.23
C ALA A 32 -7.72 8.14 18.31
N ALA A 33 -8.16 9.13 19.08
CA ALA A 33 -7.41 9.64 20.23
C ALA A 33 -7.20 8.55 21.30
N PHE A 34 -8.16 7.63 21.45
CA PHE A 34 -8.03 6.44 22.30
C PHE A 34 -7.25 5.27 21.65
N HIS A 35 -6.65 5.48 20.47
CA HIS A 35 -5.96 4.44 19.69
C HIS A 35 -6.85 3.23 19.36
N LYS A 36 -8.18 3.35 19.45
CA LYS A 36 -9.15 2.31 19.11
C LYS A 36 -9.52 2.33 17.63
N TYR A 37 -9.20 3.42 16.93
CA TYR A 37 -9.49 3.59 15.52
C TYR A 37 -8.31 4.21 14.77
N PRO A 38 -7.73 3.57 13.74
CA PRO A 38 -6.61 4.13 13.00
C PRO A 38 -7.11 5.25 12.07
N PHE A 39 -6.99 6.51 12.47
CA PHE A 39 -7.36 7.68 11.66
C PHE A 39 -6.24 8.08 10.70
N GLN A 40 -5.83 7.15 9.84
CA GLN A 40 -4.76 7.33 8.87
C GLN A 40 -5.00 6.50 7.60
N GLY A 41 -4.38 6.92 6.50
CA GLY A 41 -4.44 6.21 5.22
C GLY A 41 -5.88 6.07 4.71
N ARG A 42 -6.32 4.83 4.49
CA ARG A 42 -7.63 4.50 3.91
C ARG A 42 -8.84 4.96 4.74
N THR A 43 -8.68 5.28 6.03
CA THR A 43 -9.83 5.73 6.82
C THR A 43 -10.18 7.19 6.58
N ILE A 44 -9.21 8.01 6.18
CA ILE A 44 -9.41 9.42 5.83
C ILE A 44 -10.27 9.55 4.56
N THR A 45 -10.21 8.57 3.64
CA THR A 45 -11.01 8.61 2.41
C THR A 45 -12.51 8.52 2.67
N PHE A 46 -12.94 7.98 3.82
CA PHE A 46 -14.35 8.01 4.22
C PHE A 46 -14.84 9.43 4.58
N LEU A 47 -13.95 10.40 4.79
CA LEU A 47 -14.31 11.80 5.03
C LEU A 47 -14.60 12.58 3.75
N ILE A 48 -14.19 12.06 2.59
CA ILE A 48 -14.39 12.70 1.29
C ILE A 48 -15.84 13.12 1.04
N PRO A 49 -16.87 12.27 1.20
CA PRO A 49 -18.26 12.69 0.97
C PRO A 49 -18.68 13.87 1.85
N PHE A 50 -18.20 13.94 3.09
CA PHE A 50 -18.47 15.03 4.01
C PHE A 50 -17.82 16.34 3.54
N PHE A 51 -16.57 16.28 3.07
CA PHE A 51 -15.88 17.43 2.50
C PHE A 51 -16.58 17.95 1.24
N VAL A 52 -17.09 17.06 0.38
CA VAL A 52 -17.88 17.46 -0.81
C VAL A 52 -19.16 18.19 -0.39
N ILE A 53 -19.86 17.70 0.64
CA ILE A 53 -21.06 18.38 1.16
C ILE A 53 -20.70 19.77 1.71
N PHE A 54 -19.68 19.89 2.56
CA PHE A 54 -19.27 21.21 3.04
C PHE A 54 -18.82 22.13 1.93
N LEU A 55 -18.12 21.61 0.92
CA LEU A 55 -17.69 22.39 -0.23
C LEU A 55 -18.90 22.94 -1.01
N THR A 56 -19.95 22.14 -1.22
CA THR A 56 -21.17 22.60 -1.91
C THR A 56 -21.93 23.67 -1.13
N TYR A 57 -22.08 23.52 0.20
CA TYR A 57 -22.67 24.56 1.04
C TYR A 57 -21.84 25.84 1.07
N GLY A 58 -20.50 25.72 1.05
CA GLY A 58 -19.60 26.86 0.99
C GLY A 58 -19.73 27.64 -0.32
N LEU A 59 -19.78 26.91 -1.44
CA LEU A 59 -19.99 27.50 -2.77
C LEU A 59 -21.37 28.17 -2.86
N LYS A 60 -22.42 27.52 -2.34
CA LYS A 60 -23.77 28.08 -2.28
C LYS A 60 -23.79 29.41 -1.51
N ALA A 61 -23.20 29.46 -0.33
CA ALA A 61 -23.18 30.66 0.51
C ALA A 61 -22.46 31.86 -0.15
N ILE A 62 -21.42 31.61 -0.94
CA ILE A 62 -20.71 32.65 -1.71
C ILE A 62 -21.57 33.09 -2.90
N THR A 63 -22.09 32.14 -3.67
CA THR A 63 -22.83 32.39 -4.91
C THR A 63 -24.19 33.04 -4.71
N GLU A 64 -24.80 32.92 -3.53
CA GLU A 64 -26.02 33.63 -3.15
C GLU A 64 -25.81 35.14 -2.94
N LYS A 65 -24.57 35.58 -2.66
CA LYS A 65 -24.23 37.00 -2.47
C LYS A 65 -23.74 37.69 -3.74
N LEU A 66 -23.64 36.97 -4.85
CA LEU A 66 -23.15 37.48 -6.13
C LEU A 66 -24.29 37.77 -7.09
N ASP A 67 -24.08 38.77 -7.95
CA ASP A 67 -25.01 39.07 -9.04
C ASP A 67 -25.11 37.91 -10.03
N LYS A 68 -26.26 37.80 -10.70
CA LYS A 68 -26.58 36.74 -11.67
C LYS A 68 -25.47 36.44 -12.70
N PRO A 69 -24.84 37.44 -13.37
CA PRO A 69 -23.79 37.14 -14.35
C PRO A 69 -22.52 36.57 -13.71
N LEU A 70 -22.12 37.05 -12.53
CA LEU A 70 -20.91 36.60 -11.83
C LEU A 70 -21.08 35.21 -11.21
N LYS A 71 -22.31 34.88 -10.78
CA LYS A 71 -22.65 33.60 -10.15
C LYS A 71 -22.27 32.39 -11.00
N GLY A 72 -22.56 32.44 -12.30
CA GLY A 72 -22.26 31.36 -13.24
C GLY A 72 -20.75 31.13 -13.37
N TRP A 73 -19.99 32.20 -13.59
CA TRP A 73 -18.55 32.15 -13.74
C TRP A 73 -17.84 31.67 -12.48
N VAL A 74 -18.20 32.19 -11.30
CA VAL A 74 -17.59 31.75 -10.02
C VAL A 74 -17.87 30.28 -9.75
N SER A 75 -19.08 29.81 -10.05
CA SER A 75 -19.43 28.38 -9.91
C SER A 75 -18.60 27.51 -10.84
N LEU A 76 -18.50 27.89 -12.12
CA LEU A 76 -17.73 27.16 -13.12
C LEU A 76 -16.24 27.09 -12.76
N ILE A 77 -15.63 28.23 -12.42
CA ILE A 77 -14.22 28.31 -12.03
C ILE A 77 -13.97 27.44 -10.79
N THR A 78 -14.86 27.49 -9.79
CA THR A 78 -14.71 26.68 -8.58
C THR A 78 -14.76 25.20 -8.90
N ILE A 79 -15.69 24.75 -9.74
CA ILE A 79 -15.78 23.34 -10.17
C ILE A 79 -14.50 22.93 -10.90
N ILE A 80 -14.01 23.75 -11.82
CA ILE A 80 -12.76 23.48 -12.55
C ILE A 80 -11.62 23.34 -11.56
N CYS A 81 -11.42 24.29 -10.62
CA CYS A 81 -10.33 24.21 -9.65
C CYS A 81 -10.42 22.96 -8.75
N VAL A 82 -11.62 22.63 -8.28
CA VAL A 82 -11.84 21.49 -7.37
C VAL A 82 -11.64 20.15 -8.07
N VAL A 83 -11.98 20.03 -9.35
CA VAL A 83 -11.80 18.79 -10.13
C VAL A 83 -10.39 18.70 -10.72
N PHE A 84 -9.83 19.81 -11.21
CA PHE A 84 -8.55 19.81 -11.92
C PHE A 84 -7.41 19.33 -11.03
N PHE A 85 -7.34 19.77 -9.77
CA PHE A 85 -6.27 19.39 -8.85
C PHE A 85 -6.22 17.88 -8.53
N PRO A 86 -7.32 17.23 -8.06
CA PRO A 86 -7.32 15.79 -7.84
C PRO A 86 -7.15 15.01 -9.14
N VAL A 87 -7.68 15.49 -10.28
CA VAL A 87 -7.46 14.83 -11.58
C VAL A 87 -5.98 14.88 -11.98
N GLN A 88 -5.31 16.02 -11.82
CA GLN A 88 -3.89 16.14 -12.12
C GLN A 88 -3.04 15.23 -11.24
N LEU A 89 -3.33 15.19 -9.93
CA LEU A 89 -2.64 14.30 -9.00
C LEU A 89 -2.90 12.83 -9.33
N THR A 90 -4.16 12.47 -9.59
CA THR A 90 -4.54 11.09 -9.95
C THR A 90 -3.93 10.70 -11.29
N ALA A 91 -3.91 11.59 -12.28
CA ALA A 91 -3.28 11.35 -13.58
C ALA A 91 -1.77 11.13 -13.42
N ARG A 92 -1.08 11.96 -12.62
CA ARG A 92 0.33 11.72 -12.29
C ARG A 92 0.53 10.37 -11.63
N GLN A 93 -0.27 10.04 -10.60
CA GLN A 93 -0.17 8.75 -9.91
C GLN A 93 -0.53 7.56 -10.81
N PHE A 94 -1.42 7.72 -11.78
CA PHE A 94 -1.81 6.70 -12.74
C PHE A 94 -0.72 6.49 -13.81
N LEU A 95 -0.11 7.58 -14.29
CA LEU A 95 1.01 7.52 -15.22
C LEU A 95 2.31 7.03 -14.55
N GLU A 96 2.49 7.35 -13.27
CA GLU A 96 3.57 6.84 -12.41
C GLU A 96 3.20 5.47 -11.79
N GLN A 97 2.00 4.94 -12.04
CA GLN A 97 1.51 3.78 -11.32
C GLN A 97 2.45 2.60 -11.59
N LYS A 98 2.95 2.04 -10.49
CA LYS A 98 3.81 0.86 -10.50
C LYS A 98 3.12 -0.20 -11.35
N GLY A 99 3.79 -0.66 -12.40
CA GLY A 99 3.33 -1.82 -13.15
C GLY A 99 3.02 -2.97 -12.17
N PRO A 100 2.09 -3.88 -12.52
CA PRO A 100 1.83 -5.04 -11.70
C PRO A 100 3.16 -5.70 -11.34
N VAL A 101 3.31 -6.05 -10.06
CA VAL A 101 4.49 -6.75 -9.57
C VAL A 101 4.58 -8.08 -10.31
N ASP A 102 5.37 -8.11 -11.37
CA ASP A 102 5.49 -9.27 -12.22
C ASP A 102 6.59 -10.19 -11.69
N ILE A 103 6.20 -11.40 -11.32
CA ILE A 103 7.10 -12.46 -10.87
C ILE A 103 7.16 -13.64 -11.84
N ARG A 104 6.58 -13.48 -13.05
CA ARG A 104 6.58 -14.52 -14.09
C ARG A 104 7.96 -15.03 -14.38
N HIS A 105 8.92 -14.14 -14.58
CA HIS A 105 10.31 -14.51 -14.85
C HIS A 105 10.95 -15.29 -13.69
N VAL A 106 10.57 -15.04 -12.44
CA VAL A 106 11.01 -15.87 -11.31
C VAL A 106 10.40 -17.26 -11.41
N PHE A 107 9.12 -17.39 -11.73
CA PHE A 107 8.47 -18.68 -11.92
C PHE A 107 9.03 -19.46 -13.11
N GLU A 108 9.28 -18.80 -14.24
CA GLU A 108 9.94 -19.38 -15.42
C GLU A 108 11.32 -19.92 -15.06
N TYR A 109 12.09 -19.14 -14.30
CA TYR A 109 13.40 -19.54 -13.82
C TYR A 109 13.33 -20.75 -12.88
N ILE A 110 12.42 -20.72 -11.90
CA ILE A 110 12.24 -21.82 -10.93
C ILE A 110 11.76 -23.09 -11.64
N LYS A 111 10.90 -22.99 -12.66
CA LYS A 111 10.37 -24.15 -13.39
C LYS A 111 11.46 -25.08 -13.93
N GLY A 112 12.60 -24.53 -14.37
CA GLY A 112 13.73 -25.32 -14.88
C GLY A 112 14.63 -25.94 -13.81
N LYS A 113 14.50 -25.54 -12.55
CA LYS A 113 15.44 -25.90 -11.45
C LYS A 113 14.76 -26.50 -10.22
N LYS A 114 13.42 -26.49 -10.20
CA LYS A 114 12.60 -26.98 -9.10
C LYS A 114 12.75 -28.49 -8.93
N HIS A 115 12.98 -28.92 -7.70
CA HIS A 115 12.87 -30.32 -7.28
C HIS A 115 11.51 -30.58 -6.62
N ARG A 116 11.11 -31.86 -6.56
CA ARG A 116 9.83 -32.27 -5.96
C ARG A 116 9.71 -31.89 -4.48
N ASP A 117 10.84 -31.91 -3.77
CA ASP A 117 10.92 -31.67 -2.33
C ASP A 117 11.32 -30.22 -1.98
N ASP A 118 11.42 -29.34 -2.97
CA ASP A 118 11.71 -27.92 -2.75
C ASP A 118 10.54 -27.24 -2.03
N ILE A 119 10.86 -26.50 -0.96
CA ILE A 119 9.90 -25.67 -0.22
C ILE A 119 9.88 -24.25 -0.80
N PHE A 120 8.73 -23.58 -0.72
CA PHE A 120 8.59 -22.18 -1.09
C PHE A 120 8.43 -21.33 0.17
N ILE A 121 9.36 -20.43 0.41
CA ILE A 121 9.29 -19.40 1.44
C ILE A 121 8.94 -18.10 0.75
N VAL A 122 7.76 -17.57 1.00
CA VAL A 122 7.23 -16.41 0.31
C VAL A 122 7.09 -15.26 1.29
N TYR A 123 7.76 -14.15 0.98
CA TYR A 123 7.63 -12.93 1.74
C TYR A 123 6.18 -12.45 1.71
N GLN A 124 5.61 -12.10 2.86
CA GLN A 124 4.17 -11.88 3.03
C GLN A 124 3.57 -10.90 2.00
N PRO A 125 4.20 -9.76 1.69
CA PRO A 125 3.71 -8.86 0.65
C PRO A 125 3.76 -9.43 -0.79
N THR A 126 4.56 -10.47 -1.03
CA THR A 126 4.66 -11.20 -2.30
C THR A 126 3.58 -12.28 -2.45
N MET A 127 2.85 -12.61 -1.38
CA MET A 127 1.89 -13.72 -1.36
C MET A 127 0.80 -13.62 -2.44
N ALA A 128 0.27 -12.42 -2.69
CA ALA A 128 -0.78 -12.22 -3.69
C ALA A 128 -0.28 -12.52 -5.12
N ALA A 129 0.92 -12.03 -5.46
CA ALA A 129 1.55 -12.32 -6.75
C ALA A 129 1.91 -13.80 -6.86
N PHE A 130 2.44 -14.39 -5.79
CA PHE A 130 2.75 -15.82 -5.73
C PHE A 130 1.52 -16.69 -5.97
N GLN A 131 0.39 -16.42 -5.30
CA GLN A 131 -0.85 -17.16 -5.48
C GLN A 131 -1.40 -17.01 -6.90
N TYR A 132 -1.34 -15.82 -7.49
CA TYR A 132 -1.74 -15.65 -8.88
C TYR A 132 -0.96 -16.57 -9.81
N TYR A 133 0.37 -16.62 -9.69
CA TYR A 133 1.19 -17.45 -10.57
C TYR A 133 1.14 -18.95 -10.23
N ILE A 134 1.02 -19.34 -8.96
CA ILE A 134 0.96 -20.76 -8.61
C ILE A 134 -0.23 -21.47 -9.27
N ASP A 135 -1.36 -20.76 -9.36
CA ASP A 135 -2.59 -21.24 -9.99
C ASP A 135 -2.41 -21.34 -11.51
N GLN A 136 -1.77 -20.36 -12.15
CA GLN A 136 -1.46 -20.38 -13.59
C GLN A 136 -0.53 -21.55 -13.97
N TYR A 137 0.47 -21.85 -13.14
CA TYR A 137 1.41 -22.94 -13.36
C TYR A 137 0.89 -24.31 -12.87
N LYS A 138 -0.30 -24.36 -12.24
CA LYS A 138 -0.92 -25.58 -11.69
C LYS A 138 -0.01 -26.33 -10.70
N TRP A 139 0.80 -25.59 -9.94
CA TRP A 139 1.68 -26.20 -8.94
C TRP A 139 0.91 -26.47 -7.64
N LYS A 140 0.91 -27.72 -7.19
CA LYS A 140 0.35 -28.10 -5.87
C LYS A 140 1.42 -27.94 -4.80
N VAL A 141 1.73 -26.70 -4.40
CA VAL A 141 2.66 -26.43 -3.29
C VAL A 141 2.04 -25.42 -2.33
N GLU A 142 2.20 -25.66 -1.03
CA GLU A 142 1.80 -24.72 0.01
C GLU A 142 3.01 -23.87 0.41
N PRO A 143 2.99 -22.54 0.20
CA PRO A 143 4.11 -21.70 0.59
C PRO A 143 4.15 -21.48 2.10
N LEU A 144 5.35 -21.55 2.67
CA LEU A 144 5.64 -21.04 3.99
C LEU A 144 5.68 -19.51 3.92
N ARG A 145 4.87 -18.86 4.75
CA ARG A 145 4.77 -17.40 4.79
C ARG A 145 5.79 -16.83 5.75
N ILE A 146 6.47 -15.77 5.36
CA ILE A 146 7.37 -15.01 6.23
C ILE A 146 6.95 -13.54 6.26
N SER A 147 6.57 -13.04 7.43
CA SER A 147 6.13 -11.66 7.63
C SER A 147 7.20 -10.84 8.35
N GLY A 148 7.09 -9.51 8.26
CA GLY A 148 7.92 -8.61 9.05
C GLY A 148 7.73 -8.75 10.57
N GLU A 149 6.59 -9.27 11.03
CA GLU A 149 6.37 -9.56 12.45
C GLU A 149 7.28 -10.69 12.95
N LEU A 150 7.56 -11.69 12.10
CA LEU A 150 8.52 -12.76 12.40
C LEU A 150 9.96 -12.23 12.55
N ILE A 151 10.26 -11.05 12.01
CA ILE A 151 11.57 -10.41 12.16
C ILE A 151 11.76 -9.85 13.57
N ASP A 152 10.67 -9.40 14.22
CA ASP A 152 10.72 -8.83 15.57
C ASP A 152 10.91 -9.91 16.65
N ASP A 153 10.49 -11.16 16.40
CA ASP A 153 10.71 -12.30 17.31
C ASP A 153 11.77 -13.27 16.79
N GLN A 154 13.00 -13.12 17.28
CA GLN A 154 14.10 -13.98 16.87
C GLN A 154 13.90 -15.45 17.27
N LYS A 155 13.19 -15.76 18.35
CA LYS A 155 12.94 -17.16 18.74
C LYS A 155 11.99 -17.82 17.76
N GLU A 156 10.95 -17.10 17.34
CA GLU A 156 10.01 -17.59 16.34
C GLU A 156 10.70 -17.77 14.99
N PHE A 157 11.60 -16.86 14.61
CA PHE A 157 12.41 -16.99 13.40
C PHE A 157 13.34 -18.21 13.43
N ASP A 158 14.05 -18.43 14.54
CA ASP A 158 14.94 -19.59 14.70
C ASP A 158 14.14 -20.91 14.71
N TYR A 159 12.94 -20.91 15.30
CA TYR A 159 12.01 -22.04 15.23
C TYR A 159 11.47 -22.28 13.82
N PHE A 160 11.19 -21.20 13.07
CA PHE A 160 10.83 -21.31 11.66
C PHE A 160 11.95 -21.97 10.84
N LEU A 161 13.19 -21.55 11.06
CA LEU A 161 14.36 -22.13 10.38
C LEU A 161 14.59 -23.61 10.72
N SER A 162 14.36 -24.02 11.97
CA SER A 162 14.54 -25.43 12.34
C SER A 162 13.58 -26.38 11.61
N LYS A 163 12.39 -25.91 11.21
CA LYS A 163 11.42 -26.70 10.43
C LYS A 163 11.83 -27.00 8.99
N ILE A 164 12.75 -26.20 8.44
CA ILE A 164 13.21 -26.30 7.06
C ILE A 164 14.67 -26.79 6.97
N GLN A 165 15.30 -27.11 8.09
CA GLN A 165 16.67 -27.61 8.13
C GLN A 165 16.83 -28.89 7.30
N GLY A 166 17.93 -28.97 6.54
CA GLY A 166 18.22 -30.08 5.62
C GLY A 166 17.40 -30.05 4.32
N LYS A 167 16.54 -29.04 4.11
CA LYS A 167 15.71 -28.92 2.91
C LYS A 167 16.19 -27.80 2.00
N ARG A 168 15.90 -27.96 0.72
CA ARG A 168 16.03 -26.90 -0.28
C ARG A 168 14.81 -26.00 -0.20
N ALA A 169 15.02 -24.69 -0.15
CA ALA A 169 13.91 -23.74 -0.13
C ALA A 169 14.16 -22.54 -1.03
N TRP A 170 13.13 -22.21 -1.82
CA TRP A 170 13.06 -21.00 -2.64
C TRP A 170 12.51 -19.86 -1.81
N PHE A 171 13.33 -18.85 -1.54
CA PHE A 171 12.90 -17.58 -0.98
C PHE A 171 12.48 -16.63 -2.10
N ILE A 172 11.21 -16.22 -2.12
CA ILE A 172 10.64 -15.35 -3.14
C ILE A 172 10.18 -14.04 -2.51
N THR A 173 10.65 -12.93 -3.07
CA THR A 173 10.32 -11.57 -2.64
C THR A 173 10.14 -10.64 -3.85
N THR A 174 9.31 -9.62 -3.70
CA THR A 174 8.97 -8.66 -4.75
C THR A 174 9.39 -7.23 -4.45
N HIS A 175 9.68 -6.92 -3.19
CA HIS A 175 10.08 -5.60 -2.79
C HIS A 175 10.79 -5.62 -1.47
N ASP A 176 11.62 -4.61 -1.30
CA ASP A 176 12.27 -4.31 -0.04
C ASP A 176 11.36 -3.37 0.75
N ARG A 177 10.87 -3.85 1.89
CA ARG A 177 10.16 -3.01 2.85
C ARG A 177 11.16 -2.55 3.90
N VAL A 178 11.16 -1.24 4.17
CA VAL A 178 11.86 -0.69 5.33
C VAL A 178 10.91 -0.71 6.52
N HIS A 179 11.29 -1.42 7.58
CA HIS A 179 10.56 -1.47 8.85
C HIS A 179 11.51 -1.09 9.98
N LYS A 180 11.12 -0.09 10.79
CA LYS A 180 11.96 0.47 11.87
C LYS A 180 13.39 0.85 11.41
N GLY A 181 13.53 1.38 10.18
CA GLY A 181 14.81 1.76 9.61
C GLY A 181 15.66 0.61 9.07
N MET A 182 15.13 -0.62 9.03
CA MET A 182 15.81 -1.80 8.52
C MET A 182 15.11 -2.35 7.27
N ASN A 183 15.87 -2.71 6.24
CA ASN A 183 15.35 -3.44 5.08
C ASN A 183 15.04 -4.89 5.48
N GLU A 184 13.76 -5.25 5.55
CA GLU A 184 13.28 -6.55 6.00
C GLU A 184 13.84 -7.70 5.15
N THR A 185 13.83 -7.53 3.83
CA THR A 185 14.34 -8.53 2.89
C THR A 185 15.83 -8.75 3.06
N GLU A 186 16.60 -7.67 3.22
CA GLU A 186 18.03 -7.76 3.47
C GLU A 186 18.35 -8.46 4.80
N TYR A 187 17.59 -8.15 5.84
CA TYR A 187 17.71 -8.81 7.14
C TYR A 187 17.45 -10.32 7.04
N ILE A 188 16.35 -10.73 6.39
CA ILE A 188 16.02 -12.15 6.17
C ILE A 188 17.14 -12.83 5.37
N ARG A 189 17.61 -12.22 4.28
CA ARG A 189 18.73 -12.75 3.47
C ARG A 189 19.99 -12.94 4.31
N LYS A 190 20.32 -11.98 5.16
CA LYS A 190 21.49 -12.04 6.06
C LYS A 190 21.35 -13.21 7.03
N LYS A 191 20.16 -13.41 7.62
CA LYS A 191 19.89 -14.55 8.51
C LYS A 191 19.91 -15.89 7.78
N PHE A 192 19.38 -15.97 6.56
CA PHE A 192 19.47 -17.20 5.77
C PHE A 192 20.92 -17.55 5.46
N LYS A 193 21.77 -16.57 5.13
CA LYS A 193 23.21 -16.81 4.88
C LYS A 193 23.98 -17.35 6.08
N THR A 194 23.52 -17.15 7.32
CA THR A 194 24.19 -17.71 8.51
C THR A 194 23.80 -19.16 8.80
N LYS A 195 22.71 -19.64 8.21
CA LYS A 195 22.14 -20.98 8.48
C LYS A 195 22.03 -21.86 7.24
N ALA A 196 22.16 -21.29 6.05
CA ALA A 196 21.96 -21.96 4.78
C ALA A 196 22.98 -21.52 3.73
N LYS A 197 23.31 -22.44 2.82
CA LYS A 197 24.13 -22.16 1.65
C LYS A 197 23.23 -21.68 0.51
N LEU A 198 23.52 -20.50 -0.05
CA LEU A 198 22.89 -20.05 -1.29
C LEU A 198 23.36 -20.95 -2.45
N ILE A 199 22.44 -21.66 -3.09
CA ILE A 199 22.71 -22.51 -4.25
C ILE A 199 22.60 -21.69 -5.53
N ASP A 200 21.54 -20.89 -5.64
CA ASP A 200 21.22 -20.20 -6.88
C ASP A 200 20.37 -18.95 -6.64
N GLN A 201 20.35 -18.02 -7.60
CA GLN A 201 19.49 -16.85 -7.54
C GLN A 201 19.13 -16.29 -8.90
N VAL A 202 17.93 -15.71 -8.97
CA VAL A 202 17.47 -14.82 -10.03
C VAL A 202 17.07 -13.50 -9.38
N ILE A 203 17.67 -12.41 -9.87
CA ILE A 203 17.33 -11.05 -9.47
C ILE A 203 16.88 -10.34 -10.73
N ILE A 204 15.64 -9.90 -10.76
CA ILE A 204 15.09 -9.11 -11.85
C ILE A 204 15.14 -7.66 -11.37
N GLU A 205 16.09 -6.91 -11.89
CA GLU A 205 16.16 -5.48 -11.64
C GLU A 205 14.96 -4.80 -12.32
N THR A 206 13.97 -4.44 -11.52
CA THR A 206 12.98 -3.45 -11.94
C THR A 206 13.68 -2.10 -11.85
N LYS A 207 13.78 -1.36 -12.96
CA LYS A 207 14.40 -0.02 -12.92
C LYS A 207 13.77 0.80 -11.78
N PRO A 208 14.55 1.55 -10.99
CA PRO A 208 14.00 2.49 -10.03
C PRO A 208 13.29 3.60 -10.82
N TYR A 209 11.96 3.65 -10.76
CA TYR A 209 11.16 4.50 -11.65
C TYR A 209 10.83 5.90 -11.08
N SER A 210 11.47 6.36 -10.00
CA SER A 210 11.41 7.78 -9.64
C SER A 210 12.67 8.28 -8.91
N ASN A 211 13.27 9.34 -9.46
CA ASN A 211 14.42 10.06 -8.86
C ASN A 211 14.01 10.94 -7.65
N ILE A 212 12.74 10.93 -7.23
CA ILE A 212 12.19 12.09 -6.51
C ILE A 212 12.18 11.91 -4.99
N TYR A 213 12.20 10.69 -4.42
CA TYR A 213 12.18 10.58 -2.94
C TYR A 213 13.04 9.51 -2.25
N TYR A 214 13.61 8.52 -2.93
CA TYR A 214 14.54 7.58 -2.28
C TYR A 214 15.67 7.17 -3.23
N LYS A 215 16.90 7.54 -2.88
CA LYS A 215 18.14 7.27 -3.62
C LYS A 215 18.74 5.88 -3.27
N GLU A 216 17.90 4.94 -2.85
CA GLU A 216 18.32 3.60 -2.47
C GLU A 216 18.07 2.62 -3.61
N LYS A 217 19.06 1.75 -3.88
CA LYS A 217 18.96 0.63 -4.82
C LYS A 217 17.73 -0.21 -4.44
N THR A 218 16.62 -0.04 -5.15
CA THR A 218 15.49 -0.98 -5.04
C THR A 218 15.90 -2.28 -5.69
N VAL A 219 16.13 -3.32 -4.88
CA VAL A 219 16.20 -4.69 -5.39
C VAL A 219 14.80 -5.02 -5.91
N GLY A 220 14.69 -5.37 -7.19
CA GLY A 220 13.43 -5.80 -7.78
C GLY A 220 13.01 -7.20 -7.31
N THR A 221 12.10 -7.82 -8.05
CA THR A 221 11.66 -9.19 -7.78
C THR A 221 12.85 -10.15 -7.75
N ALA A 222 12.94 -10.97 -6.70
CA ALA A 222 14.00 -11.96 -6.55
C ALA A 222 13.45 -13.35 -6.18
N GLY A 223 14.06 -14.38 -6.76
CA GLY A 223 13.94 -15.77 -6.32
C GLY A 223 15.31 -16.31 -5.96
N GLN A 224 15.48 -16.81 -4.74
CA GLN A 224 16.76 -17.28 -4.23
C GLN A 224 16.61 -18.71 -3.70
N LEU A 225 17.45 -19.62 -4.14
CA LEU A 225 17.46 -21.01 -3.69
C LEU A 225 18.50 -21.20 -2.60
N TYR A 226 18.06 -21.65 -1.43
CA TYR A 226 18.90 -21.96 -0.28
C TYR A 226 18.86 -23.46 0.04
N GLN A 227 19.99 -23.99 0.47
CA GLN A 227 20.10 -25.28 1.16
C GLN A 227 20.30 -25.01 2.65
N PHE A 228 19.24 -25.22 3.43
CA PHE A 228 19.27 -25.19 4.90
C PHE A 228 19.77 -26.53 5.46
#